data_AF-A0AAE8IUX8-F1
#
_entry.id   AF-A0AAE8IUX8-F1
#
_cell.length_a   1.000
_cell.length_b   1.000
_cell.length_c   1.000
_cell.angle_alpha   90.00
_cell.angle_beta   90.00
_cell.angle_gamma   90.00
#
_symmetry.space_group_name_H-M   'P 1'
#
loop_
_entity.id
_entity.type
_entity.pdbx_description
1 polymer ?
#
loop_
_entity_poly.entity_id
_entity_poly.type
_entity_poly.pdbx_seq_one_letter_code
_entity_poly.pdbx_strand_id
1 'polypeptide(L)'
;MAQSKPYQPILLRLLHGLTAILVLLALDTGFWVYDIYDGRWGRLGLPRLEAMQGIHGTIALTFFLLLPFFAVYSFRLGDHRLLQPNSLTQLKQLGKPIWWVSAHRLINTGMLLAGTLAVITGRMMKEEWLPARELNHFAYLGHLLAWVVMFGALALHLLLGIKVGGVPLLISMVSLGQREGDRPKNWLQGFQQRQSLLLKSLEIIVGLGVLFALVVPLFNF
;
A
#
# COMPACT_ATOMS: atom_id res chain seq x y z
N MET A 1 19.06 29.58 -13.11
CA MET A 1 18.71 29.04 -11.77
C MET A 1 18.86 27.52 -11.83
N ALA A 2 19.72 26.91 -11.03
CA ALA A 2 19.87 25.46 -11.01
C ALA A 2 18.53 24.84 -10.58
N GLN A 3 17.96 23.99 -11.43
CA GLN A 3 16.69 23.31 -11.18
C GLN A 3 16.81 22.54 -9.86
N SER A 4 15.96 22.86 -8.89
CA SER A 4 15.97 22.17 -7.60
C SER A 4 15.67 20.69 -7.85
N LYS A 5 16.64 19.82 -7.56
CA LYS A 5 16.43 18.36 -7.68
C LYS A 5 15.27 17.96 -6.76
N PRO A 6 14.31 17.14 -7.23
CA PRO A 6 13.27 16.58 -6.38
C PRO A 6 13.88 15.93 -5.14
N TYR A 7 13.29 16.18 -3.98
CA TYR A 7 13.77 15.70 -2.70
C TYR A 7 12.63 15.08 -1.92
N GLN A 8 12.91 13.95 -1.29
CA GLN A 8 11.97 13.24 -0.43
C GLN A 8 12.58 13.10 0.97
N PRO A 9 11.79 13.38 2.03
CA PRO A 9 12.28 13.24 3.39
C PRO A 9 12.77 11.82 3.69
N ILE A 10 13.80 11.68 4.52
CA ILE A 10 14.38 10.38 4.88
C ILE A 10 13.35 9.43 5.51
N LEU A 11 12.49 9.96 6.38
CA LEU A 11 11.43 9.17 7.03
C LEU A 11 10.47 8.58 5.99
N LEU A 12 10.10 9.36 4.96
CA LEU A 12 9.30 8.84 3.86
C LEU A 12 10.04 7.73 3.13
N ARG A 13 11.30 7.97 2.73
CA ARG A 13 12.07 7.00 1.94
C ARG A 13 12.21 5.67 2.68
N LEU A 14 12.45 5.69 3.99
CA LEU A 14 12.56 4.49 4.81
C LEU A 14 11.22 3.75 4.94
N LEU A 15 10.16 4.44 5.39
CA LEU A 15 8.86 3.81 5.58
C LEU A 15 8.27 3.30 4.25
N HIS A 16 8.32 4.14 3.22
CA HIS A 16 7.86 3.78 1.88
C HIS A 16 8.73 2.69 1.27
N GLY A 17 10.06 2.77 1.38
CA GLY A 17 10.97 1.77 0.82
C GLY A 17 10.73 0.39 1.42
N LEU A 18 10.66 0.32 2.76
CA LEU A 18 10.36 -0.94 3.45
C LEU A 18 8.96 -1.46 3.09
N THR A 19 7.96 -0.58 3.07
CA THR A 19 6.60 -0.93 2.66
C THR A 19 6.56 -1.45 1.22
N ALA A 20 7.25 -0.79 0.28
CA ALA A 20 7.29 -1.18 -1.12
C ALA A 20 7.95 -2.56 -1.29
N ILE A 21 9.05 -2.83 -0.60
CA ILE A 21 9.71 -4.14 -0.60
C ILE A 21 8.74 -5.23 -0.11
N LEU A 22 8.08 -5.00 1.03
CA LEU A 22 7.14 -5.97 1.59
C LEU A 22 5.93 -6.21 0.69
N VAL A 23 5.38 -5.15 0.08
CA VAL A 23 4.27 -5.27 -0.88
C VAL A 23 4.69 -6.05 -2.12
N LEU A 24 5.87 -5.77 -2.69
CA LEU A 24 6.38 -6.51 -3.84
C LEU A 24 6.57 -8.00 -3.52
N LEU A 25 7.19 -8.31 -2.38
CA LEU A 25 7.38 -9.68 -1.92
C LEU A 25 6.04 -10.38 -1.63
N ALA A 26 5.06 -9.67 -1.05
CA ALA A 26 3.74 -10.22 -0.78
C ALA A 26 2.93 -10.47 -2.06
N LEU A 27 3.03 -9.59 -3.06
CA LEU A 27 2.40 -9.77 -4.36
C LEU A 27 2.97 -11.01 -5.07
N ASP A 28 4.29 -11.16 -5.08
CA ASP A 28 4.99 -12.27 -5.72
C ASP A 28 4.71 -13.61 -5.03
N THR A 29 4.90 -13.68 -3.71
CA THR A 29 4.60 -14.90 -2.95
C THR A 29 3.10 -15.21 -2.92
N GLY A 30 2.23 -14.21 -2.91
CA GLY A 30 0.78 -14.39 -3.00
C GLY A 30 0.35 -14.95 -4.35
N PHE A 31 0.98 -14.51 -5.44
CA PHE A 31 0.80 -15.11 -6.75
C PHE A 31 1.26 -16.57 -6.77
N TRP A 32 2.41 -16.88 -6.15
CA TRP A 32 2.92 -18.25 -6.04
C TRP A 32 1.95 -19.16 -5.29
N VAL A 33 1.38 -18.70 -4.16
CA VAL A 33 0.33 -19.41 -3.42
C VAL A 33 -0.90 -19.65 -4.32
N TYR A 34 -1.34 -18.62 -5.05
CA TYR A 34 -2.44 -18.75 -6.01
C TYR A 34 -2.14 -19.79 -7.09
N ASP A 35 -0.94 -19.81 -7.67
CA ASP A 35 -0.54 -20.72 -8.73
C ASP A 35 -0.57 -22.19 -8.29
N ILE A 36 -0.12 -22.46 -7.05
CA ILE A 36 -0.10 -23.79 -6.46
C ILE A 36 -1.53 -24.30 -6.20
N TYR A 37 -2.36 -23.50 -5.52
CA TYR A 37 -3.60 -23.99 -4.90
C TYR A 37 -4.88 -23.66 -5.68
N ASP A 38 -4.96 -22.49 -6.32
CA ASP A 38 -6.17 -22.02 -7.00
C ASP A 38 -6.00 -22.10 -8.52
N GLY A 39 -5.24 -21.16 -9.10
CA GLY A 39 -4.91 -21.13 -10.52
C GLY A 39 -6.11 -21.12 -11.47
N ARG A 40 -7.34 -20.80 -11.02
CA ARG A 40 -8.57 -20.90 -11.84
C ARG A 40 -8.61 -19.95 -13.04
N TRP A 41 -7.85 -18.85 -12.99
CA TRP A 41 -7.73 -17.86 -14.07
C TRP A 41 -6.39 -17.94 -14.81
N GLY A 42 -5.69 -19.07 -14.69
CA GLY A 42 -4.41 -19.30 -15.32
C GLY A 42 -3.34 -19.69 -14.31
N ARG A 43 -2.36 -20.45 -14.78
CA ARG A 43 -1.21 -20.94 -14.03
C ARG A 43 0.07 -20.78 -14.85
N LEU A 44 1.18 -20.50 -14.16
CA LEU A 44 2.54 -20.56 -14.71
C LEU A 44 3.22 -21.90 -14.40
N GLY A 45 2.67 -22.70 -13.48
CA GLY A 45 3.24 -24.01 -13.14
C GLY A 45 4.50 -23.91 -12.29
N LEU A 46 4.49 -22.99 -11.33
CA LEU A 46 5.60 -22.77 -10.40
C LEU A 46 5.84 -24.02 -9.53
N PRO A 47 7.08 -24.23 -9.06
CA PRO A 47 7.40 -25.33 -8.17
C PRO A 47 6.52 -25.33 -6.92
N ARG A 48 6.03 -26.51 -6.54
CA ARG A 48 5.28 -26.67 -5.29
C ARG A 48 6.24 -26.62 -4.11
N LEU A 49 6.15 -25.53 -3.36
CA LEU A 49 6.86 -25.32 -2.11
C LEU A 49 5.83 -25.24 -0.99
N GLU A 50 5.72 -26.27 -0.16
CA GLU A 50 4.71 -26.34 0.92
C GLU A 50 4.82 -25.15 1.88
N ALA A 51 6.05 -24.69 2.14
CA ALA A 51 6.32 -23.53 2.98
C ALA A 51 5.90 -22.18 2.38
N MET A 52 5.56 -22.10 1.08
CA MET A 52 5.29 -20.83 0.40
C MET A 52 4.13 -20.05 1.04
N GLN A 53 3.11 -20.76 1.51
CA GLN A 53 1.99 -20.14 2.21
C GLN A 53 2.41 -19.51 3.55
N GLY A 54 3.27 -20.19 4.32
CA GLY A 54 3.84 -19.65 5.56
C GLY A 54 4.82 -18.49 5.32
N ILE A 55 5.61 -18.55 4.24
CA ILE A 55 6.50 -17.46 3.81
C ILE A 55 5.67 -16.21 3.47
N HIS A 56 4.63 -16.37 2.65
CA HIS A 56 3.69 -15.29 2.33
C HIS A 56 3.06 -14.71 3.61
N GLY A 57 2.56 -15.58 4.51
CA GLY A 57 2.00 -15.18 5.80
C GLY A 57 2.97 -14.37 6.66
N THR A 58 4.25 -14.75 6.70
CA THR A 58 5.29 -14.04 7.45
C THR A 58 5.58 -12.65 6.88
N ILE A 59 5.68 -12.54 5.55
CA ILE A 59 5.86 -11.25 4.86
C ILE A 59 4.65 -10.35 5.11
N ALA A 60 3.44 -10.90 4.98
CA ALA A 60 2.19 -10.18 5.20
C ALA A 60 2.03 -9.72 6.67
N LEU A 61 2.45 -10.54 7.63
CA LEU A 61 2.46 -10.17 9.05
C LEU A 61 3.45 -9.03 9.32
N THR A 62 4.64 -9.09 8.72
CA THR A 62 5.63 -8.02 8.81
C THR A 62 5.09 -6.71 8.23
N PHE A 63 4.43 -6.79 7.06
CA PHE A 63 3.73 -5.65 6.46
C PHE A 63 2.63 -5.10 7.37
N PHE A 64 1.81 -5.96 7.98
CA PHE A 64 0.77 -5.56 8.93
C PHE A 64 1.33 -4.75 10.10
N LEU A 65 2.45 -5.19 10.70
CA LEU A 65 3.08 -4.49 11.82
C LEU A 65 3.63 -3.11 11.40
N LEU A 66 4.09 -2.97 10.15
CA LEU A 66 4.59 -1.71 9.62
C LEU A 66 3.47 -0.75 9.19
N LEU A 67 2.33 -1.30 8.73
CA LEU A 67 1.22 -0.55 8.15
C LEU A 67 0.73 0.62 9.03
N PRO A 68 0.51 0.49 10.35
CA PRO A 68 0.08 1.64 11.16
C PRO A 68 1.07 2.81 11.13
N PHE A 69 2.38 2.55 11.16
CA PHE A 69 3.39 3.61 11.09
C PHE A 69 3.37 4.32 9.73
N PHE A 70 3.27 3.54 8.64
CA PHE A 70 3.20 4.09 7.29
C PHE A 70 1.87 4.83 7.04
N ALA A 71 0.75 4.35 7.59
CA ALA A 71 -0.55 4.99 7.51
C ALA A 71 -0.54 6.34 8.23
N VAL A 72 -0.05 6.39 9.47
CA VAL A 72 0.08 7.63 10.24
C VAL A 72 0.95 8.63 9.48
N TYR A 73 2.11 8.20 8.97
CA TYR A 73 2.95 9.07 8.13
C TYR A 73 2.16 9.62 6.93
N SER A 74 1.47 8.74 6.21
CA SER A 74 0.76 9.10 4.97
C SER A 74 -0.39 10.08 5.20
N PHE A 75 -1.17 9.92 6.28
CA PHE A 75 -2.30 10.80 6.58
C PHE A 75 -1.90 12.10 7.27
N ARG A 76 -0.75 12.15 7.97
CA ARG A 76 -0.34 13.30 8.78
C ARG A 76 0.72 14.16 8.09
N LEU A 77 1.79 13.53 7.60
CA LEU A 77 2.96 14.21 7.03
C LEU A 77 3.01 14.14 5.50
N GLY A 78 2.45 13.07 4.94
CA GLY A 78 2.41 12.80 3.51
C GLY A 78 1.08 13.11 2.83
N ASP A 79 0.20 13.82 3.52
CA ASP A 79 -1.23 13.95 3.21
C ASP A 79 -1.51 14.50 1.81
N HIS A 80 -0.68 15.44 1.34
CA HIS A 80 -0.73 16.04 0.00
C HIS A 80 -0.50 15.04 -1.14
N ARG A 81 -0.05 13.80 -0.84
CA ARG A 81 0.07 12.69 -1.80
C ARG A 81 -1.17 11.80 -1.84
N LEU A 82 -2.14 12.04 -0.96
CA LEU A 82 -3.42 11.33 -0.87
C LEU A 82 -4.56 12.18 -1.42
N LEU A 83 -5.75 11.59 -1.46
CA LEU A 83 -6.98 12.19 -1.96
C LEU A 83 -7.31 13.48 -1.21
N GLN A 84 -7.46 14.57 -1.97
CA GLN A 84 -7.85 15.89 -1.47
C GLN A 84 -9.34 16.15 -1.70
N PRO A 85 -10.01 17.02 -0.92
CA PRO A 85 -11.43 17.33 -1.09
C PRO A 85 -11.83 17.80 -2.49
N ASN A 86 -10.93 18.50 -3.20
CA ASN A 86 -11.15 18.97 -4.55
C ASN A 86 -10.73 17.98 -5.65
N SER A 87 -10.28 16.77 -5.30
CA SER A 87 -9.76 15.80 -6.28
C SER A 87 -10.79 15.40 -7.32
N LEU A 88 -12.07 15.24 -6.95
CA LEU A 88 -13.13 14.90 -7.89
C LEU A 88 -13.31 15.99 -8.95
N THR A 89 -13.26 17.26 -8.55
CA THR A 89 -13.33 18.40 -9.47
C THR A 89 -12.10 18.47 -10.37
N GLN A 90 -10.92 18.15 -9.83
CA GLN A 90 -9.67 18.11 -10.60
C GLN A 90 -9.62 16.95 -11.60
N LEU A 91 -10.21 15.79 -11.27
CA LEU A 91 -10.31 14.63 -12.15
C LEU A 91 -11.21 14.88 -13.37
N LYS A 92 -12.08 15.90 -13.34
CA LYS A 92 -12.86 16.32 -14.50
C LYS A 92 -12.04 17.13 -15.52
N GLN A 93 -10.85 17.62 -15.14
CA GLN A 93 -10.02 18.47 -16.00
C GLN A 93 -9.05 17.65 -16.86
N LEU A 94 -9.61 16.75 -17.69
CA LEU A 94 -8.86 15.80 -18.51
C LEU A 94 -7.72 16.45 -19.29
N GLY A 95 -6.57 15.77 -19.32
CA GLY A 95 -5.37 16.21 -20.05
C GLY A 95 -4.54 17.30 -19.38
N LYS A 96 -5.07 18.03 -18.39
CA LYS A 96 -4.31 19.05 -17.66
C LYS A 96 -3.35 18.42 -16.64
N PRO A 97 -2.22 19.06 -16.28
CA PRO A 97 -1.29 18.54 -15.27
C PRO A 97 -1.95 18.15 -13.95
N ILE A 98 -2.93 18.94 -13.50
CA ILE A 98 -3.65 18.68 -12.25
C ILE A 98 -4.42 17.35 -12.28
N TRP A 99 -4.92 16.94 -13.44
CA TRP A 99 -5.62 15.66 -13.58
C TRP A 99 -4.71 14.48 -13.26
N TRP A 100 -3.48 14.47 -13.79
CA TRP A 100 -2.48 13.44 -13.52
C TRP A 100 -2.10 13.38 -12.04
N VAL A 101 -1.94 14.54 -11.39
CA VAL A 101 -1.66 14.63 -9.95
C VAL A 101 -2.81 14.07 -9.12
N SER A 102 -4.06 14.43 -9.44
CA SER A 102 -5.24 13.94 -8.72
C SER A 102 -5.49 12.45 -8.95
N ALA A 103 -5.22 11.95 -10.16
CA ALA A 103 -5.23 10.52 -10.44
C ALA A 103 -4.17 9.78 -9.61
N HIS A 104 -2.94 10.30 -9.54
CA HIS A 104 -1.88 9.70 -8.73
C HIS A 104 -2.25 9.65 -7.25
N ARG A 105 -2.83 10.74 -6.72
CA ARG A 105 -3.36 10.80 -5.34
C ARG A 105 -4.45 9.79 -5.06
N LEU A 106 -5.37 9.61 -6.00
CA LEU A 106 -6.43 8.60 -5.91
C LEU A 106 -5.83 7.20 -5.84
N ILE A 107 -4.87 6.89 -6.72
CA ILE A 107 -4.17 5.61 -6.73
C ILE A 107 -3.41 5.38 -5.42
N ASN A 108 -2.67 6.36 -4.91
CA ASN A 108 -1.96 6.24 -3.62
C ASN A 108 -2.92 5.94 -2.46
N THR A 109 -4.08 6.60 -2.46
CA THR A 109 -5.12 6.37 -1.45
C THR A 109 -5.72 4.96 -1.61
N GLY A 110 -6.00 4.55 -2.84
CA GLY A 110 -6.49 3.21 -3.17
C GLY A 110 -5.52 2.12 -2.73
N MET A 111 -4.21 2.31 -2.88
CA MET A 111 -3.19 1.37 -2.39
C MET A 111 -3.24 1.20 -0.87
N LEU A 112 -3.38 2.29 -0.10
CA LEU A 112 -3.51 2.18 1.37
C LEU A 112 -4.76 1.40 1.78
N LEU A 113 -5.90 1.65 1.11
CA LEU A 113 -7.14 0.93 1.37
C LEU A 113 -7.05 -0.54 0.95
N ALA A 114 -6.45 -0.83 -0.21
CA ALA A 114 -6.23 -2.19 -0.69
C ALA A 114 -5.30 -2.97 0.25
N GLY A 115 -4.22 -2.35 0.73
CA GLY A 115 -3.31 -2.96 1.71
C GLY A 115 -4.01 -3.24 3.05
N THR A 116 -4.86 -2.32 3.50
CA THR A 116 -5.69 -2.52 4.70
C THR A 116 -6.67 -3.68 4.52
N LEU A 117 -7.37 -3.74 3.37
CA LEU A 117 -8.27 -4.84 3.04
C LEU A 117 -7.52 -6.18 2.98
N ALA A 118 -6.36 -6.21 2.33
CA ALA A 118 -5.52 -7.41 2.21
C ALA A 118 -5.11 -7.95 3.59
N VAL A 119 -4.71 -7.06 4.50
CA VAL A 119 -4.36 -7.41 5.88
C VAL A 119 -5.57 -7.95 6.64
N ILE A 120 -6.71 -7.27 6.59
CA ILE A 120 -7.93 -7.72 7.30
C ILE A 120 -8.34 -9.12 6.82
N THR A 121 -8.49 -9.27 5.51
CA THR A 121 -8.96 -10.51 4.89
C THR A 121 -7.94 -11.63 5.03
N GLY A 122 -6.64 -11.32 4.93
CA GLY A 122 -5.57 -12.30 5.14
C GLY A 122 -5.51 -12.80 6.59
N ARG A 123 -5.77 -11.93 7.58
CA ARG A 123 -5.87 -12.34 9.00
C ARG A 123 -7.11 -13.18 9.31
N MET A 124 -8.13 -13.13 8.47
CA MET A 124 -9.32 -13.98 8.55
C MET A 124 -9.13 -15.34 7.85
N MET A 125 -8.09 -15.50 7.03
CA MET A 125 -7.84 -16.75 6.33
C MET A 125 -7.23 -17.81 7.25
N LYS A 126 -7.69 -19.06 7.09
CA LYS A 126 -7.08 -20.23 7.73
C LYS A 126 -6.14 -20.93 6.76
N GLU A 127 -5.10 -21.55 7.29
CA GLU A 127 -4.05 -22.13 6.44
C GLU A 127 -4.52 -23.36 5.67
N GLU A 128 -5.53 -24.06 6.17
CA GLU A 128 -6.02 -25.33 5.64
C GLU A 128 -6.93 -25.15 4.41
N TRP A 129 -7.50 -23.96 4.23
CA TRP A 129 -8.51 -23.72 3.19
C TRP A 129 -7.97 -23.90 1.78
N LEU A 130 -6.79 -23.34 1.45
CA LEU A 130 -6.25 -23.41 0.10
C LEU A 130 -5.78 -24.83 -0.27
N PRO A 131 -5.03 -25.55 0.59
CA PRO A 131 -4.71 -26.96 0.35
C PRO A 131 -5.95 -27.85 0.19
N ALA A 132 -7.02 -27.60 0.96
CA ALA A 132 -8.28 -28.32 0.86
C ALA A 132 -9.16 -27.91 -0.34
N ARG A 133 -8.75 -26.90 -1.13
CA ARG A 133 -9.51 -26.29 -2.23
C ARG A 133 -10.85 -25.68 -1.80
N GLU A 134 -10.93 -25.21 -0.57
CA GLU A 134 -12.08 -24.46 -0.05
C GLU A 134 -12.00 -22.98 -0.44
N LEU A 135 -12.28 -22.69 -1.71
CA LEU A 135 -12.01 -21.36 -2.26
C LEU A 135 -13.21 -20.40 -2.27
N ASN A 136 -14.26 -20.72 -1.53
CA ASN A 136 -15.53 -19.95 -1.49
C ASN A 136 -15.69 -19.12 -0.22
N HIS A 137 -14.67 -19.05 0.63
CA HIS A 137 -14.69 -18.25 1.85
C HIS A 137 -14.59 -16.75 1.53
N PHE A 138 -15.42 -15.93 2.17
CA PHE A 138 -15.44 -14.47 1.97
C PHE A 138 -14.06 -13.83 2.18
N ALA A 139 -13.34 -14.28 3.20
CA ALA A 139 -11.99 -13.80 3.49
C ALA A 139 -11.02 -14.10 2.32
N TYR A 140 -11.09 -15.29 1.73
CA TYR A 140 -10.26 -15.62 0.58
C TYR A 140 -10.59 -14.75 -0.64
N LEU A 141 -11.87 -14.63 -1.00
CA LEU A 141 -12.31 -13.81 -2.13
C LEU A 141 -11.96 -12.33 -1.94
N GLY A 142 -12.14 -11.82 -0.71
CA GLY A 142 -11.75 -10.47 -0.35
C GLY A 142 -10.24 -10.24 -0.44
N HIS A 143 -9.45 -11.22 -0.02
CA HIS A 143 -7.98 -11.16 -0.09
C HIS A 143 -7.49 -11.19 -1.55
N LEU A 144 -8.09 -12.05 -2.37
CA LEU A 144 -7.80 -12.15 -3.80
C LEU A 144 -8.16 -10.86 -4.55
N LEU A 145 -9.31 -10.27 -4.23
CA LEU A 145 -9.68 -8.94 -4.74
C LEU A 145 -8.66 -7.88 -4.32
N ALA A 146 -8.26 -7.85 -3.05
CA ALA A 146 -7.27 -6.91 -2.54
C ALA A 146 -5.92 -7.07 -3.25
N TRP A 147 -5.50 -8.31 -3.53
CA TRP A 147 -4.29 -8.62 -4.30
C TRP A 147 -4.36 -8.05 -5.73
N VAL A 148 -5.45 -8.29 -6.46
CA VAL A 148 -5.65 -7.75 -7.82
C VAL A 148 -5.64 -6.22 -7.82
N VAL A 149 -6.39 -5.61 -6.90
CA VAL A 149 -6.47 -4.14 -6.78
C VAL A 149 -5.10 -3.56 -6.44
N MET A 150 -4.35 -4.18 -5.50
CA MET A 150 -3.01 -3.74 -5.13
C MET A 150 -2.04 -3.84 -6.31
N PHE A 151 -2.05 -4.95 -7.05
CA PHE A 151 -1.19 -5.14 -8.22
C PHE A 151 -1.44 -4.06 -9.29
N GLY A 152 -2.71 -3.86 -9.65
CA GLY A 152 -3.09 -2.82 -10.63
C GLY A 152 -2.76 -1.41 -10.14
N ALA A 153 -3.03 -1.11 -8.86
CA ALA A 153 -2.73 0.18 -8.28
C ALA A 153 -1.22 0.46 -8.18
N LEU A 154 -0.40 -0.55 -7.89
CA LEU A 154 1.05 -0.44 -7.90
C LEU A 154 1.59 -0.10 -9.30
N ALA A 155 1.11 -0.81 -10.33
CA ALA A 155 1.50 -0.52 -11.71
C ALA A 155 1.12 0.92 -12.10
N LEU A 156 -0.11 1.35 -11.80
CA LEU A 156 -0.56 2.72 -12.05
C LEU A 156 0.21 3.75 -11.22
N HIS A 157 0.56 3.45 -9.98
CA HIS A 157 1.34 4.32 -9.10
C HIS A 157 2.71 4.64 -9.73
N LEU A 158 3.40 3.62 -10.27
CA LEU A 158 4.69 3.80 -10.94
C LEU A 158 4.54 4.61 -12.23
N LEU A 159 3.58 4.25 -13.09
CA LEU A 159 3.32 4.96 -14.36
C LEU A 159 2.96 6.43 -14.14
N LEU A 160 2.06 6.71 -13.20
CA LEU A 160 1.65 8.07 -12.85
C LEU A 160 2.77 8.83 -12.13
N GLY A 161 3.58 8.16 -11.31
CA GLY A 161 4.77 8.75 -10.69
C GLY A 161 5.76 9.27 -11.73
N ILE A 162 6.04 8.47 -12.77
CA ILE A 162 6.86 8.89 -13.91
C ILE A 162 6.18 10.05 -14.65
N LYS A 163 4.87 9.98 -14.88
CA LYS A 163 4.14 11.02 -15.60
C LYS A 163 4.11 12.38 -14.88
N VAL A 164 4.00 12.36 -13.55
CA VAL A 164 3.86 13.58 -12.72
C VAL A 164 5.21 14.20 -12.38
N GLY A 165 6.21 13.40 -11.99
CA GLY A 165 7.50 13.90 -11.50
C GLY A 165 8.72 13.50 -12.32
N GLY A 166 8.53 12.73 -13.38
CA GLY A 166 9.61 12.18 -14.20
C GLY A 166 10.46 11.15 -13.47
N VAL A 167 11.47 10.65 -14.18
CA VAL A 167 12.50 9.76 -13.62
C VAL A 167 13.23 10.36 -12.41
N PRO A 168 13.52 11.68 -12.33
CA PRO A 168 14.17 12.25 -11.15
C PRO A 168 13.38 12.07 -9.84
N LEU A 169 12.04 12.02 -9.90
CA LEU A 169 11.21 11.74 -8.73
C LEU A 169 11.45 10.31 -8.22
N LEU A 170 11.52 9.33 -9.10
CA LEU A 170 11.81 7.94 -8.71
C LEU A 170 13.22 7.81 -8.12
N ILE A 171 14.22 8.41 -8.76
CA ILE A 171 15.61 8.39 -8.26
C ILE A 171 15.70 9.05 -6.88
N SER A 172 14.89 10.08 -6.60
CA SER A 172 14.90 10.73 -5.29
C SER A 172 14.49 9.80 -4.14
N MET A 173 13.74 8.73 -4.40
CA MET A 173 13.34 7.74 -3.39
C MET A 173 14.50 6.86 -2.92
N VAL A 174 15.50 6.63 -3.78
CA VAL A 174 16.68 5.79 -3.49
C VAL A 174 17.95 6.61 -3.22
N SER A 175 17.86 7.94 -3.33
CA SER A 175 18.96 8.83 -3.01
C SER A 175 19.37 8.73 -1.54
N LEU A 176 20.67 8.77 -1.26
CA LEU A 176 21.22 8.78 0.10
C LEU A 176 21.35 10.19 0.70
N GLY A 177 21.16 11.24 -0.10
CA GLY A 177 21.33 12.62 0.36
C GLY A 177 20.36 12.99 1.47
N GLN A 178 20.83 13.72 2.49
CA GLN A 178 20.05 14.19 3.64
C GLN A 178 20.14 15.71 3.74
N ARG A 179 19.03 16.38 4.03
CA ARG A 179 18.96 17.82 4.35
C ARG A 179 18.93 18.02 5.86
N GLU A 180 19.34 19.20 6.33
CA GLU A 180 19.35 19.51 7.77
C GLU A 180 17.97 19.39 8.45
N GLY A 181 16.89 19.60 7.69
CA GLY A 181 15.51 19.42 8.13
C GLY A 181 15.13 17.97 8.44
N ASP A 182 15.90 16.98 7.99
CA ASP A 182 15.57 15.54 8.10
C ASP A 182 16.11 14.87 9.36
N ARG A 183 16.53 15.64 10.37
CA ARG A 183 16.95 15.08 11.66
C ARG A 183 15.73 14.50 12.40
N PRO A 184 15.87 13.38 13.14
CA PRO A 184 14.75 12.75 13.87
C PRO A 184 13.94 13.72 14.74
N LYS A 185 14.60 14.70 15.36
CA LYS A 185 13.97 15.76 16.17
C LYS A 185 12.93 16.60 15.40
N ASN A 186 13.05 16.70 14.08
CA ASN A 186 12.18 17.51 13.24
C ASN A 186 11.09 16.68 12.54
N TRP A 187 11.16 15.35 12.58
CA TRP A 187 10.22 14.48 11.84
C TRP A 187 8.76 14.70 12.24
N LEU A 188 8.51 15.09 13.49
CA LEU A 188 7.17 15.29 14.02
C LEU A 188 6.63 16.73 13.84
N GLN A 189 7.43 17.67 13.30
CA GLN A 189 7.01 19.07 13.20
C GLN A 189 5.75 19.27 12.35
N GLY A 190 5.51 18.40 11.36
CA GLY A 190 4.33 18.46 10.50
C GLY A 190 3.04 17.90 11.13
N PHE A 191 3.07 17.27 12.31
CA PHE A 191 1.88 16.66 12.92
C PHE A 191 0.81 17.67 13.34
N GLN A 192 1.19 18.93 13.53
CA GLN A 192 0.26 20.01 13.94
C GLN A 192 -0.59 20.54 12.78
N GLN A 193 -0.37 20.06 11.55
CA GLN A 193 -1.10 20.53 10.38
C GLN A 193 -2.55 20.04 10.39
N ARG A 194 -3.48 20.95 10.10
CA ARG A 194 -4.92 20.66 10.12
C ARG A 194 -5.31 19.78 8.94
N GLN A 195 -5.78 18.56 9.23
CA GLN A 195 -6.26 17.62 8.21
C GLN A 195 -7.67 17.97 7.73
N SER A 196 -7.97 17.61 6.48
CA SER A 196 -9.34 17.63 5.96
C SER A 196 -10.21 16.54 6.60
N LEU A 197 -11.53 16.76 6.65
CA LEU A 197 -12.47 15.76 7.18
C LEU A 197 -12.38 14.43 6.43
N LEU A 198 -12.24 14.48 5.10
CA LEU A 198 -12.06 13.30 4.25
C LEU A 198 -10.85 12.45 4.70
N LEU A 199 -9.69 13.08 4.84
CA LEU A 199 -8.46 12.38 5.24
C LEU A 199 -8.56 11.84 6.67
N LYS A 200 -9.19 12.60 7.57
CA LYS A 200 -9.44 12.14 8.94
C LYS A 200 -10.35 10.90 8.97
N SER A 201 -11.41 10.88 8.15
CA SER A 201 -12.29 9.71 8.03
C SER A 201 -11.54 8.50 7.47
N LEU A 202 -10.72 8.69 6.43
CA LEU A 202 -9.90 7.62 5.86
C LEU A 202 -8.87 7.08 6.86
N GLU A 203 -8.22 7.96 7.62
CA GLU A 203 -7.30 7.58 8.69
C GLU A 203 -7.99 6.73 9.76
N ILE A 204 -9.20 7.13 10.18
CA ILE A 204 -10.01 6.36 11.13
C ILE A 204 -10.38 4.99 10.55
N ILE A 205 -10.82 4.93 9.29
CA ILE A 205 -11.18 3.66 8.63
C ILE A 205 -9.97 2.72 8.58
N VAL A 206 -8.80 3.22 8.17
CA VAL A 206 -7.56 2.42 8.13
C VAL A 206 -7.16 1.99 9.54
N GLY A 207 -7.20 2.88 10.53
CA GLY A 207 -6.89 2.57 11.92
C GLY A 207 -7.81 1.49 12.51
N LEU A 208 -9.13 1.62 12.32
CA LEU A 208 -10.10 0.61 12.74
C LEU A 208 -9.89 -0.72 12.02
N GLY A 209 -9.55 -0.68 10.73
CA GLY A 209 -9.22 -1.87 9.95
C GLY A 209 -8.01 -2.62 10.50
N VAL A 210 -6.94 -1.89 10.85
CA VAL A 210 -5.73 -2.45 11.47
C VAL A 210 -6.05 -3.05 12.86
N LEU A 211 -6.83 -2.34 13.69
CA LEU A 211 -7.26 -2.85 14.99
C LEU A 211 -8.13 -4.10 14.85
N PHE A 212 -9.05 -4.12 13.89
CA PHE A 212 -9.87 -5.29 13.59
C PHE A 212 -9.00 -6.48 13.16
N ALA A 213 -8.03 -6.28 12.26
CA ALA A 213 -7.12 -7.32 11.81
C ALA A 213 -6.26 -7.93 12.95
N LEU A 214 -6.01 -7.16 14.02
CA LEU A 214 -5.32 -7.65 15.21
C LEU A 214 -6.16 -8.66 15.99
N VAL A 215 -7.47 -8.39 16.13
CA VAL A 215 -8.37 -9.15 17.00
C VAL A 215 -9.17 -10.21 16.27
N VAL A 216 -9.43 -10.06 14.96
CA VAL A 216 -10.24 -10.98 14.16
C VAL A 216 -9.81 -12.46 14.25
N PRO A 217 -8.51 -12.81 14.34
CA PRO A 217 -8.09 -14.21 14.45
C PRO A 217 -8.42 -14.84 15.81
N LEU A 218 -8.80 -14.05 16.81
CA LEU A 218 -9.25 -14.55 18.12
C LEU A 218 -10.68 -15.10 18.06
N PHE A 219 -11.40 -14.84 16.97
CA PHE A 219 -12.75 -15.30 16.75
C PHE A 219 -12.74 -16.47 15.77
N ASN A 220 -13.35 -17.59 16.16
CA ASN A 220 -13.55 -18.73 15.27
C ASN A 220 -14.75 -18.45 14.35
N PHE A 221 -14.49 -17.90 13.16
CA PHE A 221 -15.43 -17.87 12.05
C PHE A 221 -15.30 -19.13 11.17
#